data_AF-A0A6L8HCB8-F1
#
_entry.id   AF-A0A6L8HCB8-F1
#
_cell.length_a   1.000
_cell.length_b   1.000
_cell.length_c   1.000
_cell.angle_alpha   90.00
_cell.angle_beta   90.00
_cell.angle_gamma   90.00
#
_symmetry.space_group_name_H-M   'P 1'
#
loop_
_entity.id
_entity.type
_entity.pdbx_description
1 polymer ?
#
loop_
_entity_poly.entity_id
_entity_poly.type
_entity_poly.pdbx_seq_one_letter_code
_entity_poly.pdbx_strand_id
1 'polypeptide(L)'
;MTVRTPLYEAGHAARYERQGLIRQYQEDYNCRLVVMQDGLFPHSIQLFEETLFDADPQKDLHVMLATQGGDGETALRLIRQAQSRCRELTVIVPDQAKSAGTLFVVGAHHIYMGPTSDLGPVDPQFQQPDGSLVSARAIIAAVESAEQRIQHHPGTYPLHASLLEPVTALMVQQARDQLGRTDDLVKEALACVAERTPADVATLTEALKDPLIGGPKSHGAVISAADAKSFGLPVQEADPAGERWQAVWRLWMKYAVLNPAQVYEGQVASYVFSRQTPHA
;
A
#
# COMPACT_ATOMS: atom_id res chain seq x y z
N MET A 1 -17.41 -13.69 -30.16
CA MET A 1 -17.04 -12.28 -30.00
C MET A 1 -18.30 -11.44 -29.97
N THR A 2 -18.42 -10.50 -29.03
CA THR A 2 -19.54 -9.56 -28.98
C THR A 2 -19.33 -8.48 -30.05
N VAL A 3 -20.26 -8.33 -30.99
CA VAL A 3 -20.18 -7.29 -32.03
C VAL A 3 -20.40 -5.91 -31.39
N ARG A 4 -19.50 -4.96 -31.66
CA ARG A 4 -19.55 -3.57 -31.16
C ARG A 4 -19.70 -2.61 -32.34
N THR A 5 -20.36 -1.48 -32.12
CA THR A 5 -20.40 -0.42 -33.15
C THR A 5 -19.07 0.34 -33.20
N PRO A 6 -18.65 0.88 -34.37
CA PRO A 6 -17.36 1.55 -34.49
C PRO A 6 -17.15 2.72 -33.50
N LEU A 7 -18.18 3.53 -33.25
CA LEU A 7 -18.09 4.64 -32.28
C LEU A 7 -17.92 4.15 -30.84
N TYR A 8 -18.67 3.10 -30.46
CA TYR A 8 -18.57 2.51 -29.12
C TYR A 8 -17.18 1.88 -28.91
N GLU A 9 -16.65 1.22 -29.94
CA GLU A 9 -15.30 0.66 -29.90
C GLU A 9 -14.24 1.75 -29.74
N ALA A 10 -14.30 2.81 -30.55
CA ALA A 10 -13.38 3.94 -30.46
C ALA A 10 -13.40 4.61 -29.07
N GLY A 11 -14.60 4.83 -28.49
CA GLY A 11 -14.76 5.43 -27.17
C GLY A 11 -14.21 4.60 -26.01
N HIS A 12 -14.00 3.29 -26.22
CA HIS A 12 -13.49 2.37 -25.21
C HIS A 12 -12.14 1.74 -25.57
N ALA A 13 -11.51 2.17 -26.67
CA ALA A 13 -10.28 1.59 -27.20
C ALA A 13 -9.16 1.50 -26.15
N ALA A 14 -8.95 2.57 -25.36
CA ALA A 14 -7.93 2.59 -24.31
C ALA A 14 -8.20 1.54 -23.21
N ARG A 15 -9.46 1.36 -22.80
CA ARG A 15 -9.85 0.31 -21.84
C ARG A 15 -9.62 -1.08 -22.43
N TYR A 16 -10.02 -1.29 -23.69
CA TYR A 16 -9.86 -2.58 -24.35
C TYR A 16 -8.40 -2.95 -24.58
N GLU A 17 -7.54 -1.98 -24.87
CA GLU A 17 -6.10 -2.17 -24.95
C GLU A 17 -5.54 -2.66 -23.60
N ARG A 18 -5.87 -1.98 -22.49
CA ARG A 18 -5.45 -2.39 -21.13
C ARG A 18 -5.95 -3.78 -20.76
N GLN A 19 -7.24 -4.07 -20.99
CA GLN A 19 -7.79 -5.40 -20.77
C GLN A 19 -7.21 -6.47 -21.70
N GLY A 20 -6.74 -6.08 -22.89
CA GLY A 20 -5.96 -6.95 -23.78
C GLY A 20 -4.61 -7.32 -23.17
N LEU A 21 -3.87 -6.34 -22.68
CA LEU A 21 -2.58 -6.54 -21.99
C LEU A 21 -2.73 -7.34 -20.69
N ILE A 22 -3.80 -7.10 -19.91
CA ILE A 22 -4.13 -7.92 -18.74
C ILE A 22 -4.31 -9.38 -19.15
N ARG A 23 -5.10 -9.66 -20.19
CA ARG A 23 -5.33 -11.04 -20.66
C ARG A 23 -4.04 -11.70 -21.12
N GLN A 24 -3.21 -10.99 -21.89
CA GLN A 24 -1.90 -11.50 -22.31
C GLN A 24 -1.04 -11.88 -21.11
N TYR A 25 -0.93 -11.00 -20.11
CA TYR A 25 -0.18 -11.29 -18.88
C TYR A 25 -0.74 -12.53 -18.17
N GLN A 26 -2.07 -12.65 -18.04
CA GLN A 26 -2.69 -13.80 -17.39
C GLN A 26 -2.41 -15.12 -18.12
N GLU A 27 -2.35 -15.09 -19.46
CA GLU A 27 -1.98 -16.25 -20.28
C GLU A 27 -0.50 -16.63 -20.08
N ASP A 28 0.39 -15.65 -20.10
CA ASP A 28 1.84 -15.85 -19.98
C ASP A 28 2.26 -16.37 -18.59
N TYR A 29 1.55 -15.96 -17.53
CA TYR A 29 1.90 -16.29 -16.14
C TYR A 29 0.90 -17.21 -15.44
N ASN A 30 -0.11 -17.73 -16.16
CA ASN A 30 -1.15 -18.62 -15.64
C ASN A 30 -1.77 -18.14 -14.30
N CYS A 31 -2.14 -16.87 -14.26
CA CYS A 31 -2.69 -16.23 -13.07
C CYS A 31 -3.94 -15.42 -13.43
N ARG A 32 -4.64 -14.90 -12.41
CA ARG A 32 -5.51 -13.73 -12.56
C ARG A 32 -4.71 -12.47 -12.30
N LEU A 33 -4.92 -11.41 -13.07
CA LEU A 33 -4.32 -10.10 -12.84
C LEU A 33 -5.40 -9.04 -12.64
N VAL A 34 -5.26 -8.27 -11.56
CA VAL A 34 -6.05 -7.07 -11.29
C VAL A 34 -5.12 -5.89 -11.05
N VAL A 35 -5.56 -4.70 -11.45
CA VAL A 35 -4.82 -3.45 -11.31
C VAL A 35 -5.58 -2.53 -10.37
N MET A 36 -4.86 -2.04 -9.35
CA MET A 36 -5.36 -1.11 -8.36
C MET A 36 -4.46 0.13 -8.31
N GLN A 37 -5.05 1.29 -8.59
CA GLN A 37 -4.43 2.60 -8.41
C GLN A 37 -5.39 3.50 -7.64
N ASP A 38 -5.28 3.55 -6.32
CA ASP A 38 -6.11 4.39 -5.45
C ASP A 38 -5.51 4.47 -4.04
N GLY A 39 -6.01 5.39 -3.21
CA GLY A 39 -5.89 5.25 -1.77
C GLY A 39 -6.76 4.10 -1.25
N LEU A 40 -6.28 3.38 -0.25
CA LEU A 40 -6.99 2.25 0.35
C LEU A 40 -7.96 2.76 1.41
N PHE A 41 -9.25 2.83 1.08
CA PHE A 41 -10.30 3.36 1.94
C PHE A 41 -11.56 2.48 1.89
N PRO A 42 -12.59 2.71 2.72
CA PRO A 42 -13.73 1.79 2.79
C PRO A 42 -14.43 1.49 1.46
N HIS A 43 -14.42 2.40 0.49
CA HIS A 43 -14.97 2.16 -0.86
C HIS A 43 -14.15 1.18 -1.70
N SER A 44 -12.86 1.03 -1.41
CA SER A 44 -11.97 0.09 -2.08
C SER A 44 -12.45 -1.35 -1.93
N ILE A 45 -13.14 -1.68 -0.84
CA ILE A 45 -13.59 -3.05 -0.51
C ILE A 45 -14.51 -3.59 -1.60
N GLN A 46 -15.56 -2.84 -1.95
CA GLN A 46 -16.53 -3.27 -2.94
C GLN A 46 -15.93 -3.26 -4.35
N LEU A 47 -15.17 -2.21 -4.68
CA LEU A 47 -14.56 -2.08 -6.01
C LEU A 47 -13.53 -3.19 -6.27
N PHE A 48 -12.74 -3.54 -5.25
CA PHE A 48 -11.78 -4.63 -5.36
C PHE A 48 -12.49 -5.98 -5.47
N GLU A 49 -13.52 -6.25 -4.66
CA GLU A 49 -14.29 -7.49 -4.74
C GLU A 49 -14.89 -7.72 -6.13
N GLU A 50 -15.42 -6.66 -6.77
CA GLU A 50 -15.95 -6.74 -8.13
C GLU A 50 -14.89 -7.18 -9.17
N THR A 51 -13.63 -6.82 -8.96
CA THR A 51 -12.52 -7.30 -9.81
C THR A 51 -12.15 -8.76 -9.53
N LEU A 52 -12.59 -9.33 -8.41
CA LEU A 52 -12.31 -10.71 -7.98
C LEU A 52 -13.54 -11.62 -8.02
N PHE A 53 -14.70 -11.12 -8.46
CA PHE A 53 -15.99 -11.79 -8.33
C PHE A 53 -16.00 -13.25 -8.82
N ASP A 54 -15.38 -13.51 -9.98
CA ASP A 54 -15.26 -14.82 -10.62
C ASP A 54 -13.85 -15.44 -10.48
N ALA A 55 -13.04 -14.96 -9.53
CA ALA A 55 -11.71 -15.51 -9.29
C ALA A 55 -11.79 -16.96 -8.78
N ASP A 56 -10.95 -17.83 -9.35
CA ASP A 56 -10.80 -19.23 -8.96
C ASP A 56 -9.80 -19.33 -7.80
N PRO A 57 -10.20 -19.77 -6.59
CA PRO A 57 -9.30 -19.92 -5.44
C PRO A 57 -8.17 -20.94 -5.66
N GLN A 58 -8.19 -21.74 -6.73
CA GLN A 58 -7.10 -22.65 -7.08
C GLN A 58 -6.06 -22.01 -8.01
N LYS A 59 -6.29 -20.79 -8.50
CA LYS A 59 -5.35 -20.04 -9.34
C LYS A 59 -4.66 -18.93 -8.56
N ASP A 60 -3.48 -18.55 -9.05
CA ASP A 60 -2.71 -17.47 -8.45
C ASP A 60 -3.35 -16.13 -8.80
N LEU A 61 -3.32 -15.18 -7.85
CA LEU A 61 -3.78 -13.82 -8.04
C LEU A 61 -2.60 -12.87 -8.00
N HIS A 62 -2.47 -12.09 -9.04
CA HIS A 62 -1.53 -11.00 -9.13
C HIS A 62 -2.28 -9.67 -8.98
N VAL A 63 -1.85 -8.85 -8.03
CA VAL A 63 -2.38 -7.49 -7.83
C VAL A 63 -1.28 -6.52 -8.21
N MET A 64 -1.47 -5.77 -9.28
CA MET A 64 -0.61 -4.62 -9.59
C MET A 64 -1.10 -3.42 -8.77
N LEU A 65 -0.35 -3.05 -7.74
CA LEU A 65 -0.75 -2.08 -6.73
C LEU A 65 0.13 -0.82 -6.80
N ALA A 66 -0.49 0.32 -7.04
CA ALA A 66 0.12 1.63 -6.85
C ALA A 66 -0.76 2.48 -5.92
N THR A 67 -0.21 2.89 -4.78
CA THR A 67 -0.98 3.60 -3.75
C THR A 67 -0.10 4.47 -2.87
N GLN A 68 -0.65 5.62 -2.49
CA GLN A 68 -0.08 6.51 -1.48
C GLN A 68 -0.45 6.11 -0.04
N GLY A 69 -1.14 4.98 0.13
CA GLY A 69 -1.59 4.48 1.43
C GLY A 69 -3.08 4.70 1.63
N GLY A 70 -3.48 4.99 2.87
CA GLY A 70 -4.88 5.06 3.28
C GLY A 70 -5.05 4.47 4.67
N ASP A 71 -6.14 3.75 4.87
CA ASP A 71 -6.49 3.14 6.14
C ASP A 71 -5.91 1.72 6.28
N GLY A 72 -5.17 1.48 7.37
CA GLY A 72 -4.52 0.19 7.64
C GLY A 72 -5.50 -0.95 7.88
N GLU A 73 -6.66 -0.67 8.49
CA GLU A 73 -7.73 -1.67 8.69
C GLU A 73 -8.34 -2.10 7.36
N THR A 74 -8.56 -1.13 6.46
CA THR A 74 -9.00 -1.39 5.09
C THR A 74 -7.98 -2.24 4.35
N ALA A 75 -6.68 -1.97 4.48
CA ALA A 75 -5.64 -2.81 3.87
C ALA A 75 -5.75 -4.27 4.33
N LEU A 76 -5.89 -4.53 5.63
CA LEU A 76 -6.09 -5.90 6.14
C LEU A 76 -7.32 -6.59 5.55
N ARG A 77 -8.43 -5.87 5.42
CA ARG A 77 -9.65 -6.41 4.81
C ARG A 77 -9.42 -6.77 3.35
N LEU A 78 -8.74 -5.90 2.59
CA LEU A 78 -8.41 -6.16 1.18
C LEU A 78 -7.46 -7.37 1.04
N ILE A 79 -6.45 -7.52 1.91
CA ILE A 79 -5.57 -8.69 1.90
C ILE A 79 -6.39 -9.96 2.12
N ARG A 80 -7.28 -9.98 3.13
CA ARG A 80 -8.15 -11.14 3.41
C ARG A 80 -9.06 -11.47 2.24
N GLN A 81 -9.62 -10.46 1.55
CA GLN A 81 -10.39 -10.67 0.32
C GLN A 81 -9.53 -11.33 -0.76
N ALA A 82 -8.35 -10.80 -1.05
CA ALA A 82 -7.43 -11.37 -2.03
C ALA A 82 -7.07 -12.83 -1.71
N GLN A 83 -6.64 -13.09 -0.46
CA GLN A 83 -6.26 -14.41 0.03
C GLN A 83 -7.41 -15.43 -0.07
N SER A 84 -8.67 -15.01 0.14
CA SER A 84 -9.83 -15.89 -0.01
C SER A 84 -10.18 -16.25 -1.47
N ARG A 85 -9.56 -15.55 -2.43
CA ARG A 85 -9.87 -15.62 -3.87
C ARG A 85 -8.72 -16.19 -4.70
N CYS A 86 -7.67 -16.75 -4.08
CA CYS A 86 -6.51 -17.26 -4.78
C CYS A 86 -5.80 -18.40 -4.05
N ARG A 87 -4.95 -19.13 -4.79
CA ARG A 87 -3.99 -20.10 -4.24
C ARG A 87 -2.80 -19.38 -3.63
N GLU A 88 -2.13 -18.54 -4.43
CA GLU A 88 -1.05 -17.68 -3.98
C GLU A 88 -1.29 -16.23 -4.44
N LEU A 89 -0.94 -15.29 -3.58
CA LEU A 89 -1.06 -13.84 -3.81
C LEU A 89 0.31 -13.26 -4.13
N THR A 90 0.46 -12.74 -5.35
CA THR A 90 1.62 -11.94 -5.76
C THR A 90 1.22 -10.47 -5.84
N VAL A 91 1.94 -9.59 -5.16
CA VAL A 91 1.77 -8.15 -5.32
C VAL A 91 2.88 -7.60 -6.20
N ILE A 92 2.48 -6.98 -7.30
CA ILE A 92 3.38 -6.29 -8.24
C ILE A 92 3.33 -4.80 -7.89
N VAL A 93 4.45 -4.21 -7.49
CA VAL A 93 4.54 -2.77 -7.22
C VAL A 93 5.18 -2.13 -8.45
N PRO A 94 4.46 -1.39 -9.30
CA PRO A 94 5.06 -0.81 -10.50
C PRO A 94 5.64 0.61 -10.27
N ASP A 95 5.23 1.28 -9.20
CA ASP A 95 5.67 2.62 -8.79
C ASP A 95 5.83 2.66 -7.27
N GLN A 96 4.77 2.94 -6.51
CA GLN A 96 4.89 2.96 -5.05
C GLN A 96 3.72 2.30 -4.34
N ALA A 97 4.01 1.69 -3.19
CA ALA A 97 3.01 1.23 -2.24
C ALA A 97 3.43 1.69 -0.84
N LYS A 98 2.86 2.83 -0.40
CA LYS A 98 3.21 3.48 0.88
C LYS A 98 2.17 3.17 1.97
N SER A 99 2.57 3.22 3.25
CA SER A 99 1.67 3.10 4.40
C SER A 99 0.75 1.87 4.32
N ALA A 100 -0.57 2.05 4.29
CA ALA A 100 -1.54 0.96 4.11
C ALA A 100 -1.25 0.06 2.89
N GLY A 101 -0.65 0.60 1.82
CA GLY A 101 -0.17 -0.18 0.68
C GLY A 101 0.98 -1.11 1.02
N THR A 102 1.91 -0.68 1.86
CA THR A 102 2.99 -1.54 2.36
C THR A 102 2.42 -2.66 3.22
N LEU A 103 1.41 -2.39 4.06
CA LEU A 103 0.71 -3.44 4.81
C LEU A 103 0.07 -4.47 3.85
N PHE A 104 -0.55 -4.01 2.76
CA PHE A 104 -1.10 -4.90 1.73
C PHE A 104 -0.01 -5.80 1.12
N VAL A 105 1.13 -5.22 0.77
CA VAL A 105 2.29 -5.93 0.19
C VAL A 105 2.85 -6.98 1.16
N VAL A 106 2.97 -6.65 2.46
CA VAL A 106 3.49 -7.56 3.50
C VAL A 106 2.61 -8.81 3.68
N GLY A 107 1.30 -8.68 3.43
CA GLY A 107 0.36 -9.81 3.46
C GLY A 107 0.36 -10.70 2.23
N ALA A 108 1.26 -10.47 1.27
CA ALA A 108 1.40 -11.29 0.07
C ALA A 108 2.33 -12.50 0.27
N HIS A 109 2.13 -13.52 -0.57
CA HIS A 109 3.03 -14.66 -0.67
C HIS A 109 4.31 -14.27 -1.40
N HIS A 110 4.18 -13.47 -2.47
CA HIS A 110 5.29 -12.99 -3.29
C HIS A 110 5.15 -11.50 -3.57
N ILE A 111 6.29 -10.83 -3.70
CA ILE A 111 6.36 -9.40 -4.01
C ILE A 111 7.24 -9.25 -5.26
N TYR A 112 6.73 -8.61 -6.31
CA TYR A 112 7.47 -8.33 -7.53
C TYR A 112 7.72 -6.83 -7.65
N MET A 113 8.98 -6.42 -7.57
CA MET A 113 9.41 -5.02 -7.58
C MET A 113 10.45 -4.79 -8.66
N GLY A 114 10.26 -3.75 -9.47
CA GLY A 114 11.23 -3.31 -10.47
C GLY A 114 11.93 -2.00 -10.08
N PRO A 115 12.61 -1.35 -11.04
CA PRO A 115 13.49 -0.21 -10.76
C PRO A 115 12.80 1.05 -10.27
N THR A 116 11.51 1.19 -10.55
CA THR A 116 10.67 2.33 -10.14
C THR A 116 9.90 2.04 -8.87
N SER A 117 10.10 0.86 -8.27
CA SER A 117 9.25 0.32 -7.22
C SER A 117 9.76 0.66 -5.84
N ASP A 118 8.95 1.38 -5.06
CA ASP A 118 9.28 1.73 -3.68
C ASP A 118 8.16 1.35 -2.71
N LEU A 119 8.52 0.64 -1.64
CA LEU A 119 7.67 0.55 -0.45
C LEU A 119 7.86 1.78 0.43
N GLY A 120 6.97 1.97 1.39
CA GLY A 120 7.00 3.10 2.32
C GLY A 120 6.94 2.65 3.77
N PRO A 121 7.21 3.58 4.70
CA PRO A 121 6.93 3.37 6.11
C PRO A 121 5.44 3.12 6.34
N VAL A 122 5.12 2.41 7.42
CA VAL A 122 3.75 2.17 7.90
C VAL A 122 3.43 2.96 9.17
N ASP A 123 4.28 3.94 9.52
CA ASP A 123 4.08 4.77 10.70
C ASP A 123 2.80 5.63 10.56
N PRO A 124 1.96 5.68 11.61
CA PRO A 124 0.71 6.41 11.55
C PRO A 124 0.97 7.93 11.57
N GLN A 125 0.17 8.67 10.81
CA GLN A 125 0.25 10.12 10.70
C GLN A 125 -1.01 10.81 11.20
N PHE A 126 -0.82 11.95 11.87
CA PHE A 126 -1.85 12.84 12.36
C PHE A 126 -1.89 14.09 11.51
N GLN A 127 -3.08 14.51 11.13
CA GLN A 127 -3.29 15.80 10.49
C GLN A 127 -3.31 16.91 11.54
N GLN A 128 -2.44 17.90 11.35
CA GLN A 128 -2.38 19.11 12.15
C GLN A 128 -3.45 20.13 11.69
N PRO A 129 -3.79 21.13 12.51
CA PRO A 129 -4.76 22.17 12.13
C PRO A 129 -4.40 22.95 10.85
N ASP A 130 -3.11 23.06 10.53
CA ASP A 130 -2.59 23.69 9.31
C ASP A 130 -2.65 22.78 8.07
N GLY A 131 -3.17 21.55 8.22
CA GLY A 131 -3.28 20.54 7.17
C GLY A 131 -2.01 19.72 6.96
N SER A 132 -0.91 20.01 7.67
CA SER A 132 0.31 19.20 7.60
C SER A 132 0.13 17.84 8.27
N LEU A 133 0.92 16.86 7.84
CA LEU A 133 0.93 15.52 8.43
C LEU A 133 2.17 15.36 9.31
N VAL A 134 1.96 14.92 10.54
CA VAL A 134 3.04 14.65 11.52
C VAL A 134 2.91 13.21 11.98
N SER A 135 4.02 12.47 12.03
CA SER A 135 3.97 11.09 12.51
C SER A 135 3.66 11.00 14.00
N ALA A 136 2.96 9.94 14.40
CA ALA A 136 2.70 9.62 15.80
C ALA A 136 3.98 9.63 16.64
N ARG A 137 5.07 9.07 16.08
CA ARG A 137 6.38 9.01 16.72
C ARG A 137 6.98 10.39 16.95
N ALA A 138 6.82 11.32 16.02
CA ALA A 138 7.32 12.69 16.17
C ALA A 138 6.58 13.42 17.30
N ILE A 139 5.27 13.21 17.45
CA ILE A 139 4.48 13.78 18.55
C ILE A 139 5.00 13.27 19.90
N ILE A 140 5.15 11.95 20.03
CA ILE A 140 5.65 11.31 21.27
C ILE A 140 7.05 11.81 21.61
N ALA A 141 7.97 11.76 20.64
CA ALA A 141 9.36 12.15 20.84
C ALA A 141 9.51 13.65 21.19
N ALA A 142 8.68 14.52 20.63
CA ALA A 142 8.71 15.94 20.94
C ALA A 142 8.32 16.22 22.41
N VAL A 143 7.30 15.53 22.93
CA VAL A 143 6.88 15.64 24.32
C VAL A 143 7.92 15.04 25.27
N GLU A 144 8.40 13.84 25.01
CA GLU A 144 9.42 13.18 25.85
C GLU A 144 10.73 13.99 25.89
N SER A 145 11.16 14.56 24.76
CA SER A 145 12.34 15.43 24.73
C SER A 145 12.14 16.72 25.53
N ALA A 146 10.94 17.31 25.48
CA ALA A 146 10.61 18.48 26.29
C ALA A 146 10.61 18.15 27.78
N GLU A 147 9.98 17.05 28.19
CA GLU A 147 9.98 16.58 29.59
C GLU A 147 11.41 16.39 30.12
N GLN A 148 12.26 15.69 29.37
CA GLN A 148 13.66 15.47 29.74
C GLN A 148 14.43 16.80 29.88
N ARG A 149 14.24 17.74 28.94
CA ARG A 149 14.91 19.05 28.99
C ARG A 149 14.44 19.90 30.17
N ILE A 150 13.14 19.91 30.47
CA ILE A 150 12.59 20.64 31.61
C ILE A 150 13.11 20.06 32.93
N GLN A 151 13.23 18.74 33.04
CA GLN A 151 13.81 18.09 34.24
C GLN A 151 15.26 18.54 34.51
N HIS A 152 16.09 18.69 33.47
CA HIS A 152 17.49 19.11 33.60
C HIS A 152 17.66 20.64 33.64
N HIS A 153 16.75 21.38 33.00
CA HIS A 153 16.77 22.83 32.88
C HIS A 153 15.37 23.43 33.09
N PRO A 154 14.86 23.52 34.34
CA PRO A 154 13.48 23.95 34.61
C PRO A 154 13.10 25.32 34.02
N GLY A 155 14.08 26.21 33.84
CA GLY A 155 13.88 27.53 33.22
C GLY A 155 13.46 27.50 31.74
N THR A 156 13.56 26.37 31.04
CA THR A 156 13.10 26.25 29.65
C THR A 156 11.62 25.90 29.53
N TYR A 157 10.88 25.72 30.63
CA TYR A 157 9.45 25.40 30.61
C TYR A 157 8.61 26.33 29.70
N PRO A 158 8.72 27.68 29.78
CA PRO A 158 7.91 28.56 28.93
C PRO A 158 8.17 28.36 27.43
N LEU A 159 9.42 28.07 27.04
CA LEU A 159 9.79 27.78 25.66
C LEU A 159 9.11 26.50 25.17
N HIS A 160 9.21 25.41 25.94
CA HIS A 160 8.62 24.12 25.56
C HIS A 160 7.09 24.14 25.58
N ALA A 161 6.47 24.83 26.55
CA ALA A 161 5.03 25.03 26.59
C ALA A 161 4.53 25.80 25.35
N SER A 162 5.29 26.80 24.88
CA SER A 162 4.96 27.53 23.65
C SER A 162 5.14 26.70 22.37
N LEU A 163 6.18 25.84 22.31
CA LEU A 163 6.46 25.00 21.12
C LEU A 163 5.47 23.84 20.97
N LEU A 164 4.90 23.36 22.08
CA LEU A 164 3.99 22.20 22.12
C LEU A 164 2.53 22.60 22.41
N GLU A 165 2.19 23.89 22.29
CA GLU A 165 0.83 24.40 22.50
C GLU A 165 -0.27 23.62 21.76
N PRO A 166 -0.09 23.17 20.50
CA PRO A 166 -1.13 22.39 19.81
C PRO A 166 -1.17 20.90 20.24
N VAL A 167 -0.21 20.42 21.03
CA VAL A 167 -0.10 19.00 21.40
C VAL A 167 -0.78 18.74 22.74
N THR A 168 -1.95 18.10 22.70
CA THR A 168 -2.70 17.73 23.90
C THR A 168 -2.28 16.35 24.45
N ALA A 169 -2.52 16.11 25.75
CA ALA A 169 -2.31 14.79 26.35
C ALA A 169 -3.13 13.68 25.65
N LEU A 170 -4.34 14.01 25.17
CA LEU A 170 -5.15 13.07 24.39
C LEU A 170 -4.48 12.72 23.05
N MET A 171 -3.91 13.71 22.35
CA MET A 171 -3.16 13.45 21.10
C MET A 171 -1.94 12.57 21.34
N VAL A 172 -1.21 12.77 22.44
CA VAL A 172 -0.07 11.90 22.80
C VAL A 172 -0.54 10.48 23.08
N GLN A 173 -1.65 10.30 23.80
CA GLN A 173 -2.20 8.97 24.05
C GLN A 173 -2.66 8.30 22.74
N GLN A 174 -3.38 9.03 21.89
CA GLN A 174 -3.78 8.54 20.57
C GLN A 174 -2.58 8.16 19.70
N ALA A 175 -1.51 8.94 19.74
CA ALA A 175 -0.28 8.64 19.02
C ALA A 175 0.35 7.33 19.50
N ARG A 176 0.37 7.09 20.82
CA ARG A 176 0.85 5.82 21.41
C ARG A 176 -0.03 4.65 20.98
N ASP A 177 -1.35 4.81 21.06
CA ASP A 177 -2.31 3.75 20.71
C ASP A 177 -2.23 3.40 19.22
N GLN A 178 -2.14 4.39 18.33
CA GLN A 178 -2.00 4.16 16.89
C GLN A 178 -0.66 3.49 16.55
N LEU A 179 0.44 3.92 17.19
CA LEU A 179 1.74 3.29 16.97
C LEU A 179 1.73 1.82 17.41
N GLY A 180 1.09 1.51 18.55
CA GLY A 180 0.88 0.12 18.99
C GLY A 180 0.00 -0.68 18.02
N ARG A 181 -1.07 -0.07 17.49
CA ARG A 181 -1.93 -0.72 16.50
C ARG A 181 -1.19 -1.04 15.21
N THR A 182 -0.24 -0.21 14.77
CA THR A 182 0.60 -0.48 13.59
C THR A 182 1.39 -1.78 13.73
N ASP A 183 1.95 -2.07 14.91
CA ASP A 183 2.64 -3.35 15.17
C ASP A 183 1.68 -4.53 14.97
N ASP A 184 0.46 -4.43 15.51
CA ASP A 184 -0.57 -5.45 15.34
C ASP A 184 -1.02 -5.61 13.87
N LEU A 185 -1.14 -4.51 13.12
CA LEU A 185 -1.50 -4.53 11.70
C LEU A 185 -0.45 -5.28 10.86
N VAL A 186 0.84 -5.04 11.10
CA VAL A 186 1.92 -5.76 10.41
C VAL A 186 1.83 -7.25 10.71
N LYS A 187 1.65 -7.61 11.98
CA LYS A 187 1.52 -9.01 12.42
C LYS A 187 0.31 -9.70 11.78
N GLU A 188 -0.85 -9.04 11.77
CA GLU A 188 -2.07 -9.56 11.15
C GLU A 188 -1.93 -9.70 9.63
N ALA A 189 -1.27 -8.75 8.96
CA ALA A 189 -1.00 -8.81 7.53
C ALA A 189 -0.11 -10.02 7.21
N LEU A 190 0.99 -10.17 7.95
CA LEU A 190 1.90 -11.32 7.82
C LEU A 190 1.16 -12.65 8.00
N ALA A 191 0.26 -12.74 8.99
CA ALA A 191 -0.52 -13.94 9.29
C ALA A 191 -1.61 -14.27 8.25
N CYS A 192 -1.85 -13.41 7.26
CA CYS A 192 -2.80 -13.71 6.18
C CYS A 192 -2.27 -14.75 5.18
N VAL A 193 -0.95 -15.04 5.20
CA VAL A 193 -0.34 -16.11 4.41
C VAL A 193 -0.43 -17.42 5.20
N ALA A 194 -1.22 -18.37 4.70
CA ALA A 194 -1.58 -19.60 5.43
C ALA A 194 -0.39 -20.51 5.76
N GLU A 195 0.68 -20.46 4.96
CA GLU A 195 1.88 -21.27 5.13
C GLU A 195 2.80 -20.73 6.23
N ARG A 196 2.65 -19.47 6.66
CA ARG A 196 3.49 -18.90 7.71
C ARG A 196 3.04 -19.41 9.07
N THR A 197 3.96 -20.04 9.79
CA THR A 197 3.71 -20.46 11.16
C THR A 197 3.64 -19.24 12.10
N PRO A 198 3.04 -19.36 13.29
CA PRO A 198 3.08 -18.29 14.29
C PRO A 198 4.50 -17.83 14.65
N ALA A 199 5.50 -18.71 14.55
CA ALA A 199 6.90 -18.38 14.79
C ALA A 199 7.50 -17.55 13.65
N ASP A 200 7.17 -17.88 12.39
CA ASP A 200 7.57 -17.09 11.22
C ASP A 200 6.98 -15.69 11.29
N VAL A 201 5.69 -15.58 11.61
CA VAL A 201 5.00 -14.30 11.77
C VAL A 201 5.65 -13.47 12.88
N ALA A 202 5.94 -14.05 14.05
CA ALA A 202 6.61 -13.33 15.13
C ALA A 202 8.00 -12.84 14.73
N THR A 203 8.79 -13.70 14.08
CA THR A 203 10.15 -13.36 13.63
C THR A 203 10.15 -12.22 12.62
N LEU A 204 9.27 -12.30 11.61
CA LEU A 204 9.13 -11.25 10.59
C LEU A 204 8.58 -9.95 11.17
N THR A 205 7.63 -10.02 12.11
CA THR A 205 7.08 -8.83 12.78
C THR A 205 8.20 -8.07 13.49
N GLU A 206 9.06 -8.77 14.26
CA GLU A 206 10.19 -8.14 14.92
C GLU A 206 11.23 -7.60 13.92
N ALA A 207 11.54 -8.34 12.86
CA ALA A 207 12.47 -7.91 11.82
C ALA A 207 12.02 -6.65 11.06
N LEU A 208 10.70 -6.46 10.90
CA LEU A 208 10.11 -5.34 10.15
C LEU A 208 9.81 -4.12 11.02
N LYS A 209 9.84 -4.26 12.35
CA LYS A 209 9.50 -3.19 13.29
C LYS A 209 10.36 -1.94 13.10
N ASP A 210 11.68 -2.09 13.12
CA ASP A 210 12.55 -0.94 12.89
C ASP A 210 12.47 -0.47 11.43
N PRO A 211 12.67 -1.30 10.40
CA PRO A 211 12.74 -0.81 9.03
C PRO A 211 11.45 -0.16 8.49
N LEU A 212 10.28 -0.61 8.93
CA LEU A 212 8.99 -0.07 8.46
C LEU A 212 8.37 0.98 9.40
N ILE A 213 8.76 1.01 10.67
CA ILE A 213 8.12 1.85 11.71
C ILE A 213 9.13 2.73 12.45
N GLY A 214 10.19 2.15 13.01
CA GLY A 214 11.14 2.82 13.92
C GLY A 214 12.28 3.61 13.26
N GLY A 215 12.79 3.12 12.14
CA GLY A 215 13.97 3.62 11.44
C GLY A 215 13.69 4.79 10.49
N PRO A 216 12.61 4.77 9.68
CA PRO A 216 12.32 5.87 8.75
C PRO A 216 12.19 7.22 9.47
N LYS A 217 12.83 8.26 8.92
CA LYS A 217 12.79 9.64 9.44
C LYS A 217 11.78 10.54 8.71
N SER A 218 11.24 10.04 7.60
CA SER A 218 10.23 10.72 6.78
C SER A 218 9.26 9.65 6.29
N HIS A 219 7.99 10.01 6.21
CA HIS A 219 6.97 9.14 5.62
C HIS A 219 7.16 8.96 4.11
N GLY A 220 7.90 9.86 3.47
CA GLY A 220 8.36 9.72 2.08
C GLY A 220 9.62 8.86 1.94
N ALA A 221 10.07 8.17 2.99
CA ALA A 221 11.20 7.28 2.88
C ALA A 221 10.96 6.21 1.81
N VAL A 222 12.03 5.85 1.14
CA VAL A 222 12.06 4.85 0.09
C VAL A 222 12.63 3.57 0.67
N ILE A 223 11.87 2.50 0.55
CA ILE A 223 12.33 1.14 0.83
C ILE A 223 12.38 0.44 -0.52
N SER A 224 13.60 0.23 -1.01
CA SER A 224 13.84 -0.41 -2.30
C SER A 224 13.53 -1.90 -2.25
N ALA A 225 13.51 -2.56 -3.42
CA ALA A 225 13.38 -4.00 -3.51
C ALA A 225 14.49 -4.75 -2.75
N ALA A 226 15.73 -4.25 -2.82
CA ALA A 226 16.87 -4.82 -2.10
C ALA A 226 16.72 -4.66 -0.58
N ASP A 227 16.26 -3.50 -0.11
CA ASP A 227 15.99 -3.24 1.31
C ASP A 227 14.90 -4.19 1.82
N ALA A 228 13.75 -4.22 1.14
CA ALA A 228 12.62 -5.09 1.49
C ALA A 228 13.04 -6.58 1.57
N LYS A 229 13.85 -7.04 0.62
CA LYS A 229 14.41 -8.40 0.62
C LYS A 229 15.36 -8.63 1.80
N SER A 230 16.20 -7.65 2.14
CA SER A 230 17.10 -7.73 3.29
C SER A 230 16.35 -7.81 4.62
N PHE A 231 15.10 -7.33 4.67
CA PHE A 231 14.22 -7.44 5.84
C PHE A 231 13.50 -8.79 5.93
N GLY A 232 13.74 -9.71 4.98
CA GLY A 232 13.14 -11.04 4.96
C GLY A 232 11.81 -11.12 4.21
N LEU A 233 11.40 -10.07 3.49
CA LEU A 233 10.21 -10.14 2.64
C LEU A 233 10.47 -10.97 1.37
N PRO A 234 9.45 -11.69 0.84
CA PRO A 234 9.59 -12.58 -0.32
C PRO A 234 9.64 -11.79 -1.64
N VAL A 235 10.66 -10.96 -1.79
CA VAL A 235 10.82 -10.05 -2.94
C VAL A 235 11.59 -10.72 -4.07
N GLN A 236 10.95 -10.76 -5.23
CA GLN A 236 11.60 -10.98 -6.52
C GLN A 236 11.87 -9.63 -7.17
N GLU A 237 13.15 -9.29 -7.28
CA GLU A 237 13.63 -8.14 -8.04
C GLU A 237 13.44 -8.39 -9.54
N ALA A 238 12.82 -7.44 -10.23
CA ALA A 238 12.55 -7.52 -11.64
C ALA A 238 13.81 -7.21 -12.45
N ASP A 239 14.14 -8.06 -13.41
CA ASP A 239 15.09 -7.70 -14.46
C ASP A 239 14.46 -6.62 -15.36
N PRO A 240 15.03 -5.42 -15.47
CA PRO A 240 14.49 -4.34 -16.30
C PRO A 240 14.39 -4.71 -17.78
N ALA A 241 15.28 -5.59 -18.26
CA ALA A 241 15.26 -6.10 -19.63
C ALA A 241 14.38 -7.34 -19.78
N GLY A 242 13.94 -7.94 -18.67
CA GLY A 242 13.14 -9.15 -18.64
C GLY A 242 11.73 -8.95 -19.19
N GLU A 243 11.21 -9.97 -19.87
CA GLU A 243 9.89 -9.93 -20.52
C GLU A 243 8.76 -9.59 -19.55
N ARG A 244 8.80 -10.15 -18.32
CA ARG A 244 7.79 -9.90 -17.28
C ARG A 244 7.74 -8.44 -16.89
N TRP A 245 8.90 -7.83 -16.63
CA TRP A 245 8.94 -6.40 -16.27
C TRP A 245 8.50 -5.53 -17.44
N GLN A 246 8.93 -5.85 -18.66
CA GLN A 246 8.52 -5.11 -19.85
C GLN A 246 6.99 -5.17 -20.07
N ALA A 247 6.36 -6.31 -19.80
CA ALA A 247 4.89 -6.44 -19.84
C ALA A 247 4.22 -5.60 -18.73
N VAL A 248 4.71 -5.71 -17.48
CA VAL A 248 4.24 -4.92 -16.34
C VAL A 248 4.36 -3.42 -16.61
N TRP A 249 5.53 -2.97 -17.08
CA TRP A 249 5.82 -1.56 -17.31
C TRP A 249 4.95 -0.97 -18.43
N ARG A 250 4.78 -1.69 -19.55
CA ARG A 250 3.89 -1.25 -20.64
C ARG A 250 2.43 -1.12 -20.19
N LEU A 251 1.96 -2.09 -19.40
CA LEU A 251 0.61 -2.03 -18.83
C LEU A 251 0.49 -0.86 -17.84
N TRP A 252 1.47 -0.71 -16.94
CA TRP A 252 1.47 0.34 -15.94
C TRP A 252 1.45 1.74 -16.55
N MET A 253 2.22 2.01 -17.61
CA MET A 253 2.20 3.31 -18.28
C MET A 253 0.82 3.71 -18.82
N LYS A 254 -0.07 2.75 -19.12
CA LYS A 254 -1.45 3.03 -19.52
C LYS A 254 -2.35 3.46 -18.34
N TYR A 255 -1.96 3.15 -17.11
CA TYR A 255 -2.64 3.58 -15.89
C TYR A 255 -2.00 4.83 -15.27
N ALA A 256 -0.67 4.94 -15.33
CA ALA A 256 0.07 6.10 -14.81
C ALA A 256 -0.41 7.42 -15.45
N VAL A 257 -0.73 7.41 -16.76
CA VAL A 257 -1.30 8.59 -17.45
C VAL A 257 -2.72 8.95 -17.01
N LEU A 258 -3.40 8.07 -16.26
CA LEU A 258 -4.73 8.34 -15.71
C LEU A 258 -4.64 9.03 -14.34
N ASN A 259 -3.47 9.08 -13.68
CA ASN A 259 -3.30 9.74 -12.39
C ASN A 259 -3.81 11.21 -12.44
N PRO A 260 -4.64 11.69 -11.49
CA PRO A 260 -5.01 11.10 -10.20
C PRO A 260 -6.32 10.30 -10.19
N ALA A 261 -6.72 9.68 -11.31
CA ALA A 261 -7.88 8.81 -11.34
C ALA A 261 -7.70 7.58 -10.44
N GLN A 262 -8.82 7.17 -9.83
CA GLN A 262 -8.94 5.94 -9.07
C GLN A 262 -9.23 4.81 -10.05
N VAL A 263 -8.47 3.71 -9.95
CA VAL A 263 -8.58 2.59 -10.87
C VAL A 263 -8.71 1.27 -10.11
N TYR A 264 -9.72 0.50 -10.50
CA TYR A 264 -9.89 -0.91 -10.15
C TYR A 264 -10.28 -1.63 -11.44
N GLU A 265 -9.34 -2.34 -12.05
CA GLU A 265 -9.55 -2.96 -13.35
C GLU A 265 -9.03 -4.39 -13.39
N GLY A 266 -9.85 -5.29 -13.92
CA GLY A 266 -9.51 -6.68 -14.19
C GLY A 266 -10.19 -7.15 -15.47
N GLN A 267 -10.25 -8.46 -15.66
CA GLN A 267 -10.88 -9.05 -16.84
C GLN A 267 -12.40 -8.82 -16.91
N VAL A 268 -13.09 -8.84 -15.77
CA VAL A 268 -14.57 -8.79 -15.71
C VAL A 268 -15.15 -7.43 -15.34
N ALA A 269 -14.34 -6.57 -14.71
CA ALA A 269 -14.77 -5.26 -14.24
C ALA A 269 -13.71 -4.18 -14.56
N SER A 270 -14.18 -2.95 -14.78
CA SER A 270 -13.33 -1.79 -15.06
C SER A 270 -13.99 -0.55 -14.47
N TYR A 271 -13.40 -0.06 -13.38
CA TYR A 271 -13.79 1.14 -12.69
C TYR A 271 -12.65 2.15 -12.77
N VAL A 272 -12.86 3.21 -13.55
CA VAL A 272 -11.91 4.32 -13.68
C VAL A 272 -12.65 5.60 -13.36
N PHE A 273 -12.38 6.17 -12.18
CA PHE A 273 -13.02 7.39 -11.71
C PHE A 273 -12.02 8.54 -11.75
N SER A 274 -12.27 9.54 -12.59
CA SER A 274 -11.61 10.83 -12.44
C SER A 274 -12.13 11.48 -11.16
N ARG A 275 -11.26 11.84 -10.21
CA ARG A 275 -11.66 12.78 -9.16
C ARG A 275 -12.15 14.05 -9.86
N GLN A 276 -13.46 14.29 -9.84
CA GLN A 276 -13.92 15.66 -9.92
C GLN A 276 -13.37 16.30 -8.66
N THR A 277 -12.39 17.21 -8.80
CA THR A 277 -12.13 18.20 -7.77
C THR A 277 -13.49 18.76 -7.36
N PRO A 278 -13.92 18.62 -6.10
CA PRO A 278 -15.09 19.34 -5.62
C PRO A 278 -14.70 20.82 -5.68
N HIS A 279 -15.08 21.47 -6.77
CA HIS A 279 -15.04 22.89 -7.10
C HIS A 279 -13.80 23.74 -6.74
N ALA A 280 -13.39 24.53 -7.74
CA ALA A 280 -12.59 25.73 -7.62
C ALA A 280 -13.14 26.74 -6.60
#